data_AF-A0A7D5ZNG2-F1
#
_entry.id   AF-A0A7D5ZNG2-F1
#
_cell.length_a   1.000
_cell.length_b   1.000
_cell.length_c   1.000
_cell.angle_alpha   90.00
_cell.angle_beta   90.00
_cell.angle_gamma   90.00
#
_symmetry.space_group_name_H-M   'P 1'
#
loop_
_entity.id
_entity.type
_entity.pdbx_description
1 polymer ?
#
loop_
_entity_poly.entity_id
_entity_poly.type
_entity_poly.pdbx_seq_one_letter_code
_entity_poly.pdbx_strand_id
1 'polypeptide(L)'
;MEVKGVLGTISFDGEWVTITKTRAGSRPAPARLRAADITGTRFKPGNRLFHGYVQFLLPGSDAAGEKGGLTRGGRPAPSDPHSLSIPRKSNDAAEKLIAAIEQARH
;
A
#
# COMPACT_ATOMS: atom_id res chain seq x y z
N MET A 1 -9.78 -10.00 3.73
CA MET A 1 -9.61 -8.88 4.68
C MET A 1 -9.56 -7.55 3.94
N GLU A 2 -9.94 -6.44 4.60
CA GLU A 2 -9.98 -5.10 4.00
C GLU A 2 -9.32 -4.06 4.93
N VAL A 3 -8.54 -3.15 4.36
CA VAL A 3 -7.91 -2.01 5.03
C VAL A 3 -8.35 -0.73 4.35
N LYS A 4 -8.94 0.19 5.13
CA LYS A 4 -9.36 1.52 4.65
C LYS A 4 -8.20 2.50 4.72
N GLY A 5 -7.82 3.04 3.57
CA GLY A 5 -6.86 4.14 3.45
C GLY A 5 -7.52 5.52 3.51
N VAL A 6 -6.75 6.56 3.20
CA VAL A 6 -7.23 7.96 3.21
C VAL A 6 -8.12 8.24 1.99
N LEU A 7 -7.73 7.76 0.80
CA LEU A 7 -8.43 7.94 -0.47
C LEU A 7 -8.49 6.63 -1.25
N GLY A 8 -8.82 5.54 -0.56
CA GLY A 8 -8.90 4.23 -1.17
C GLY A 8 -8.98 3.09 -0.17
N THR A 9 -8.96 1.88 -0.70
CA THR A 9 -9.02 0.63 0.06
C THR A 9 -7.99 -0.36 -0.47
N ILE A 10 -7.48 -1.21 0.41
CA ILE A 10 -6.79 -2.44 0.04
C ILE A 10 -7.63 -3.61 0.51
N SER A 11 -7.93 -4.56 -0.37
CA SER A 11 -8.51 -5.84 0.00
C SER A 11 -7.54 -6.97 -0.35
N PHE A 12 -7.57 -8.02 0.46
CA PHE A 12 -6.79 -9.23 0.25
C PHE A 12 -7.65 -10.46 0.52
N ASP A 13 -7.74 -11.37 -0.44
CA ASP A 13 -8.59 -12.57 -0.37
C ASP A 13 -7.83 -13.87 -0.06
N GLY A 14 -6.51 -13.81 0.11
CA GLY A 14 -5.65 -14.98 0.31
C GLY A 14 -4.73 -15.25 -0.89
N GLU A 15 -5.10 -14.81 -2.09
CA GLU A 15 -4.28 -14.93 -3.30
C GLU A 15 -4.02 -13.56 -3.94
N TRP A 16 -5.03 -12.68 -3.95
CA TRP A 16 -5.02 -11.42 -4.66
C TRP A 16 -5.12 -10.22 -3.72
N VAL A 17 -4.24 -9.25 -3.94
CA VAL A 17 -4.29 -7.92 -3.34
C VAL A 17 -4.94 -6.98 -4.34
N THR A 18 -6.05 -6.34 -3.96
CA THR A 18 -6.73 -5.33 -4.77
C THR A 18 -6.64 -3.98 -4.09
N ILE A 19 -6.08 -3.00 -4.79
CA ILE A 19 -5.91 -1.63 -4.30
C ILE A 19 -6.82 -0.73 -5.12
N THR A 20 -7.84 -0.17 -4.49
CA THR A 20 -8.76 0.75 -5.16
C THR A 20 -8.49 2.16 -4.69
N LYS A 21 -8.02 3.03 -5.59
CA LYS A 21 -7.82 4.46 -5.30
C LYS A 21 -9.02 5.26 -5.77
N THR A 22 -9.59 6.04 -4.86
CA THR A 22 -10.63 7.00 -5.16
C THR A 22 -9.97 8.35 -5.40
N ARG A 23 -9.69 8.68 -6.66
CA ARG A 23 -9.28 10.03 -7.06
C ARG A 23 -10.54 10.86 -7.32
N ALA A 24 -10.57 12.09 -6.80
CA ALA A 24 -11.68 13.01 -7.04
C ALA A 24 -11.85 13.24 -8.56
N GLY A 25 -13.05 12.98 -9.09
CA GLY A 25 -13.42 13.24 -10.48
C GLY A 25 -13.01 12.16 -11.52
N SER A 26 -12.34 11.08 -11.14
CA SER A 26 -11.98 9.99 -12.07
C SER A 26 -12.49 8.64 -11.62
N ARG A 27 -12.85 7.76 -12.56
CA ARG A 27 -13.30 6.39 -12.28
C ARG A 27 -12.26 5.65 -11.41
N PRO A 28 -12.68 4.98 -10.33
CA PRO A 28 -11.75 4.17 -9.53
C PRO A 28 -11.03 3.17 -10.44
N ALA A 29 -9.70 3.21 -10.42
CA ALA A 29 -8.86 2.26 -11.13
C ALA A 29 -8.30 1.25 -10.11
N PRO A 30 -8.91 0.07 -9.99
CA PRO A 30 -8.40 -0.97 -9.10
C PRO A 30 -7.10 -1.55 -9.69
N ALA A 31 -6.02 -1.50 -8.92
CA ALA A 31 -4.82 -2.25 -9.21
C ALA A 31 -4.94 -3.62 -8.53
N ARG A 32 -4.74 -4.70 -9.28
CA ARG A 32 -4.82 -6.07 -8.76
C ARG A 32 -3.48 -6.76 -8.91
N LEU A 33 -2.98 -7.33 -7.82
CA LEU A 33 -1.68 -7.98 -7.71
C LEU A 33 -1.86 -9.38 -7.13
N ARG A 34 -1.13 -10.38 -7.61
CA ARG A 34 -1.02 -11.66 -6.88
C ARG A 34 -0.06 -11.50 -5.73
N ALA A 35 -0.37 -12.08 -4.58
CA ALA A 35 0.54 -12.13 -3.44
C ALA A 35 1.88 -12.79 -3.81
N ALA A 36 1.85 -13.82 -4.66
CA ALA A 36 3.04 -14.51 -5.16
C ALA A 36 3.95 -13.62 -6.04
N ASP A 37 3.42 -12.59 -6.69
CA ASP A 37 4.21 -11.67 -7.54
C ASP A 37 4.86 -10.54 -6.71
N ILE A 38 4.49 -10.40 -5.43
CA ILE A 38 5.01 -9.36 -4.55
C ILE A 38 6.38 -9.78 -4.03
N THR A 39 7.41 -9.04 -4.43
CA THR A 39 8.80 -9.28 -4.01
C THR A 39 9.12 -8.70 -2.65
N GLY A 40 8.29 -7.77 -2.16
CA GLY A 40 8.42 -7.24 -0.81
C GLY A 40 7.31 -6.26 -0.46
N THR A 41 7.18 -5.99 0.84
CA THR A 41 6.25 -5.00 1.36
C THR A 41 6.99 -3.88 2.09
N ARG A 42 6.45 -2.66 2.01
CA ARG A 42 6.90 -1.52 2.81
C ARG A 42 5.73 -0.96 3.60
N PHE A 43 5.96 -0.81 4.89
CA PHE A 43 5.00 -0.25 5.84
C PHE A 43 5.60 0.93 6.56
N LYS A 44 4.84 2.02 6.63
CA LYS A 44 5.09 3.09 7.59
C LYS A 44 3.78 3.38 8.32
N PRO A 45 3.71 3.19 9.65
CA PRO A 45 2.50 3.49 10.39
C PRO A 45 2.19 4.99 10.32
N GLY A 46 0.90 5.32 10.26
CA GLY A 46 0.45 6.69 10.43
C GLY A 46 0.53 7.11 11.89
N ASN A 47 0.67 8.41 12.15
CA ASN A 47 0.60 8.99 13.48
C ASN A 47 -0.46 10.11 13.53
N ARG A 48 -0.52 10.87 14.64
CA ARG A 48 -1.50 11.96 14.80
C ARG A 48 -1.33 13.10 13.80
N LEU A 49 -0.10 13.34 13.33
CA LEU A 49 0.24 14.48 12.45
C LEU A 49 0.37 14.07 10.97
N PHE A 50 0.76 12.82 10.71
CA PHE A 50 1.11 12.35 9.36
C PHE A 50 0.44 11.01 9.05
N HIS A 51 -0.10 10.90 7.84
CA HIS A 51 -0.53 9.62 7.28
C HIS A 51 0.65 8.69 7.00
N GLY A 52 0.43 7.42 7.31
CA GLY A 52 1.33 6.34 6.96
C GLY A 52 1.13 5.89 5.52
N TYR A 53 1.80 4.80 5.15
CA TYR A 53 1.56 4.14 3.88
C TYR A 53 1.79 2.63 3.96
N VAL A 54 1.17 1.93 3.02
CA VAL A 54 1.50 0.58 2.61
C VAL A 54 1.94 0.64 1.15
N GLN A 55 3.00 -0.06 0.79
CA GLN A 55 3.43 -0.24 -0.59
C GLN A 55 3.81 -1.70 -0.83
N PHE A 56 3.38 -2.23 -1.97
CA PHE A 56 3.75 -3.54 -2.48
C PHE A 56 4.77 -3.36 -3.59
N LEU A 57 5.88 -4.09 -3.48
CA LEU A 57 6.97 -4.08 -4.46
C LEU A 57 6.78 -5.26 -5.41
N LEU A 58 6.89 -5.00 -6.71
CA LEU A 58 6.94 -6.01 -7.76
C LEU A 58 8.37 -6.07 -8.34
N PRO A 59 8.73 -7.11 -9.11
CA PRO A 59 10.00 -7.13 -9.83
C PRO A 59 10.15 -5.86 -10.69
N GLY A 60 11.26 -5.13 -10.51
CA GLY A 60 11.52 -3.88 -11.24
C GLY A 60 10.79 -2.63 -10.72
N SER A 61 10.03 -2.73 -9.62
CA SER A 61 9.44 -1.56 -8.95
C SER A 61 10.47 -0.84 -8.08
N ASP A 62 10.48 0.49 -8.11
CA ASP A 62 11.27 1.31 -7.19
C ASP A 62 10.63 1.31 -5.80
N ALA A 63 11.39 0.94 -4.76
CA ALA A 63 10.90 1.03 -3.40
C ALA A 63 10.79 2.49 -2.93
N ALA A 64 9.77 2.77 -2.12
CA ALA A 64 9.63 4.08 -1.49
C ALA A 64 10.87 4.40 -0.66
N GLY A 65 11.51 5.53 -1.00
CA GLY A 65 12.79 5.95 -0.43
C GLY A 65 13.98 5.85 -1.39
N GLU A 66 13.92 5.04 -2.45
CA GLU A 66 15.08 4.84 -3.35
C GLU A 66 15.30 5.98 -4.36
N LYS A 67 14.23 6.66 -4.81
CA LYS A 67 14.33 7.80 -5.76
C LYS A 67 13.90 9.15 -5.19
N GLY A 68 13.38 9.19 -3.97
CA GLY A 68 12.90 10.40 -3.34
C GLY A 68 14.00 11.07 -2.53
N GLY A 69 14.66 12.10 -3.08
CA GLY A 69 15.52 12.98 -2.30
C GLY A 69 14.83 13.48 -1.02
N LEU A 70 15.62 13.95 -0.05
CA LEU A 70 15.24 14.34 1.33
C LEU A 70 13.87 15.03 1.52
N THR A 71 13.28 15.63 0.48
CA THR A 71 12.01 16.37 0.49
C THR A 71 10.74 15.50 0.54
N ARG A 72 10.77 14.21 0.17
CA ARG A 72 9.56 13.34 0.20
C ARG A 72 9.48 12.37 1.38
N GLY A 73 10.49 12.40 2.28
CA GLY A 73 10.48 11.63 3.53
C GLY A 73 10.26 10.11 3.38
N GLY A 74 10.67 9.55 2.23
CA GLY A 74 10.56 8.12 1.91
C GLY A 74 9.14 7.64 1.58
N ARG A 75 8.19 8.53 1.23
CA ARG A 75 6.82 8.11 0.85
C ARG A 75 6.77 7.65 -0.63
N PRO A 76 5.94 6.64 -0.98
CA PRO A 76 5.64 6.30 -2.36
C PRO A 76 5.12 7.51 -3.16
N ALA A 77 5.32 7.48 -4.48
CA ALA A 77 4.73 8.49 -5.36
C ALA A 77 3.19 8.46 -5.24
N PRO A 78 2.48 9.60 -5.19
CA PRO A 78 1.01 9.60 -5.12
C PRO A 78 0.33 8.83 -6.27
N SER A 79 1.00 8.76 -7.42
CA SER A 79 0.57 8.07 -8.62
C SER A 79 0.84 6.56 -8.61
N ASP A 80 1.67 6.04 -7.70
CA ASP A 80 2.06 4.63 -7.66
C ASP A 80 0.82 3.75 -7.41
N PRO A 81 0.37 2.92 -8.38
CA PRO A 81 -0.83 2.11 -8.22
C PRO A 81 -0.70 1.03 -7.14
N HIS A 82 0.53 0.71 -6.71
CA HIS A 82 0.84 -0.39 -5.78
C HIS A 82 1.04 0.08 -4.34
N SER A 83 0.65 1.31 -4.03
CA SER A 83 0.69 1.85 -2.67
C SER A 83 -0.58 2.58 -2.26
N LEU A 84 -0.84 2.64 -0.95
CA LEU A 84 -1.96 3.40 -0.41
C LEU A 84 -1.55 4.12 0.88
N SER A 85 -1.94 5.39 0.98
CA SER A 85 -1.82 6.15 2.23
C SER A 85 -2.84 5.66 3.26
N ILE A 86 -2.39 5.43 4.49
CA ILE A 86 -3.23 4.92 5.57
C ILE A 86 -3.34 5.93 6.72
N PRO A 87 -4.55 6.13 7.28
CA PRO A 87 -4.72 6.89 8.51
C PRO A 87 -4.25 6.06 9.72
N ARG A 88 -3.88 6.73 10.81
CA ARG A 88 -3.41 6.08 12.05
C ARG A 88 -4.37 4.97 12.55
N LYS A 89 -5.68 5.19 12.42
CA LYS A 89 -6.71 4.22 12.83
C LYS A 89 -6.65 2.88 12.09
N SER A 90 -5.98 2.84 10.94
CA SER A 90 -5.85 1.65 10.10
C SER A 90 -4.50 0.97 10.26
N ASN A 91 -3.64 1.41 11.19
CA ASN A 91 -2.30 0.84 11.38
C ASN A 91 -2.36 -0.66 11.70
N ASP A 92 -3.14 -1.05 12.72
CA ASP A 92 -3.23 -2.45 13.15
C ASP A 92 -3.79 -3.36 12.04
N ALA A 93 -4.75 -2.83 11.26
CA ALA A 93 -5.32 -3.55 10.14
C ALA A 93 -4.31 -3.69 8.98
N ALA A 94 -3.52 -2.65 8.72
CA ALA A 94 -2.46 -2.66 7.72
C ALA A 94 -1.31 -3.61 8.11
N GLU A 95 -0.95 -3.67 9.39
CA GLU A 95 0.07 -4.61 9.88
C GLU A 95 -0.36 -6.07 9.72
N LYS A 96 -1.61 -6.39 10.10
CA LYS A 96 -2.20 -7.72 9.86
C LYS A 96 -2.28 -8.08 8.39
N LEU A 97 -2.65 -7.12 7.55
CA LEU A 97 -2.68 -7.28 6.09
C LEU A 97 -1.30 -7.65 5.55
N ILE A 98 -0.27 -6.92 5.97
CA ILE A 98 1.10 -7.16 5.52
C ILE A 98 1.58 -8.54 5.97
N ALA A 99 1.38 -8.90 7.25
CA ALA A 99 1.73 -10.22 7.74
C ALA A 99 1.05 -11.34 6.94
N ALA A 100 -0.23 -11.18 6.59
CA ALA A 100 -0.97 -12.17 5.81
C ALA A 100 -0.47 -12.28 4.36
N ILE A 101 -0.10 -11.18 3.73
CA ILE A 101 0.47 -11.17 2.36
C ILE A 101 1.87 -11.78 2.37
N GLU A 102 2.68 -11.43 3.36
CA GLU A 102 4.02 -12.00 3.55
C GLU A 102 3.95 -13.50 3.81
N GLN A 103 2.92 -13.99 4.50
CA GLN A 103 2.68 -15.42 4.65
C GLN A 103 2.25 -16.08 3.34
N ALA A 104 1.40 -15.43 2.54
CA ALA A 104 0.85 -15.98 1.30
C ALA A 104 1.81 -15.96 0.11
N ARG A 105 2.92 -15.21 0.17
CA ARG A 105 3.96 -15.23 -0.86
C ARG A 105 4.88 -16.47 -0.77
N HIS A 106 4.87 -17.15 0.38
CA HIS A 106 5.69 -18.33 0.69
C HIS A 106 4.88 -19.61 0.49
#